data_AF-A0A950PTJ4-F1
#
_entry.id   AF-A0A950PTJ4-F1
#
_cell.length_a   1.000
_cell.length_b   1.000
_cell.length_c   1.000
_cell.angle_alpha   90.00
_cell.angle_beta   90.00
_cell.angle_gamma   90.00
#
_symmetry.space_group_name_H-M   'P 1'
#
loop_
_entity.id
_entity.type
_entity.pdbx_description
1 polymer ?
#
loop_
_entity_poly.entity_id
_entity_poly.type
_entity_poly.pdbx_seq_one_letter_code
_entity_poly.pdbx_strand_id
1 'polypeptide(L)'
;MKASTLTIERNTDLYFLARMEDAGTDERDAVFADLAVRALAGDELATRTIRVLVLPECRRIAAGRGGDNLVATLVDAAYEEVLEWAVLEGHTTR
;
A
#
# COMPACT_ATOMS: atom_id res chain seq x y z
N MET A 1 17.47 6.44 -20.55
CA MET A 1 16.39 5.45 -20.36
C MET A 1 15.74 5.59 -18.97
N LYS A 2 15.06 6.71 -18.66
CA LYS A 2 14.40 6.92 -17.34
C LYS A 2 12.90 7.20 -17.45
N ALA A 3 12.42 7.70 -18.59
CA ALA A 3 11.01 8.02 -18.79
C ALA A 3 10.13 6.76 -18.85
N SER A 4 10.60 5.68 -19.50
CA SER A 4 9.81 4.46 -19.67
C SER A 4 9.50 3.73 -18.36
N THR A 5 10.47 3.65 -17.44
CA THR A 5 10.29 2.97 -16.15
C THR A 5 9.29 3.73 -15.27
N LEU A 6 9.41 5.06 -15.20
CA LEU A 6 8.51 5.90 -14.40
C LEU A 6 7.06 5.86 -14.91
N THR A 7 6.86 5.75 -16.24
CA THR A 7 5.54 5.59 -16.85
C THR A 7 4.95 4.20 -16.58
N ILE A 8 5.76 3.14 -16.67
CA ILE A 8 5.31 1.76 -16.37
C ILE A 8 4.87 1.65 -14.92
N GLU A 9 5.69 2.14 -13.99
CA GLU A 9 5.38 2.10 -12.56
C GLU A 9 4.11 2.88 -12.21
N ARG A 10 3.90 4.05 -12.81
CA ARG A 10 2.67 4.83 -12.61
C ARG A 10 1.42 4.13 -13.14
N ASN A 11 1.52 3.44 -14.27
CA ASN A 11 0.40 2.68 -14.83
C ASN A 11 0.07 1.45 -13.97
N THR A 12 1.09 0.80 -13.41
CA THR A 12 0.92 -0.32 -12.47
C THR A 12 0.24 0.15 -11.18
N ASP A 13 0.67 1.27 -10.61
CA ASP A 13 0.08 1.87 -9.41
C ASP A 13 -1.42 2.19 -9.63
N LEU A 14 -1.78 2.78 -10.77
CA LEU A 14 -3.17 3.07 -11.13
C LEU A 14 -4.02 1.81 -11.34
N TYR A 15 -3.45 0.76 -11.94
CA TYR A 15 -4.14 -0.52 -12.12
C TYR A 15 -4.50 -1.15 -10.77
N PHE A 16 -3.57 -1.17 -9.82
CA PHE A 16 -3.83 -1.71 -8.49
C PHE A 16 -4.88 -0.89 -7.73
N LEU A 17 -4.83 0.44 -7.83
CA LEU A 17 -5.84 1.32 -7.23
C LEU A 17 -7.24 1.05 -7.80
N ALA A 18 -7.38 0.98 -9.12
CA ALA A 18 -8.67 0.70 -9.76
C ALA A 18 -9.20 -0.69 -9.37
N ARG A 19 -8.31 -1.70 -9.36
CA ARG A 19 -8.68 -3.06 -8.94
C ARG A 19 -9.14 -3.12 -7.48
N MET A 20 -8.50 -2.36 -6.59
CA MET A 20 -8.88 -2.32 -5.18
C MET A 20 -10.20 -1.57 -4.96
N GLU A 21 -10.51 -0.56 -5.77
CA GLU A 21 -11.79 0.16 -5.71
C GLU A 21 -12.98 -0.78 -5.98
N ASP A 22 -12.84 -1.67 -6.96
CA ASP A 22 -13.87 -2.66 -7.33
C ASP A 22 -13.89 -3.91 -6.44
N ALA A 23 -12.81 -4.17 -5.68
CA ALA A 23 -12.68 -5.37 -4.85
C ALA A 23 -13.57 -5.32 -3.62
N GLY A 24 -14.16 -6.47 -3.26
CA GLY A 24 -14.85 -6.65 -1.97
C GLY A 24 -13.87 -6.71 -0.78
N THR A 25 -14.37 -6.67 0.45
CA THR A 25 -13.52 -6.68 1.67
C THR A 25 -12.55 -7.87 1.69
N ASP A 26 -13.07 -9.09 1.52
CA ASP A 26 -12.24 -10.31 1.55
C ASP A 26 -11.16 -10.32 0.46
N GLU A 27 -11.46 -9.77 -0.71
CA GLU A 27 -10.49 -9.66 -1.81
C GLU A 27 -9.40 -8.63 -1.51
N ARG A 28 -9.77 -7.52 -0.89
CA ARG A 28 -8.82 -6.49 -0.44
C ARG A 28 -7.90 -7.04 0.64
N ASP A 29 -8.45 -7.75 1.61
CA ASP A 29 -7.69 -8.39 2.69
C ASP A 29 -6.70 -9.41 2.12
N ALA A 30 -7.15 -10.26 1.18
CA ALA A 30 -6.27 -11.21 0.51
C ALA A 30 -5.12 -10.53 -0.25
N VAL A 31 -5.38 -9.39 -0.92
CA VAL A 31 -4.35 -8.60 -1.61
C VAL A 31 -3.35 -8.01 -0.61
N PHE A 32 -3.82 -7.40 0.49
CA PHE A 32 -2.93 -6.85 1.51
C PHE A 32 -2.12 -7.94 2.21
N ALA A 33 -2.70 -9.10 2.48
CA ALA A 33 -2.00 -10.25 3.05
C ALA A 33 -0.86 -10.75 2.14
N ASP A 34 -1.13 -10.96 0.83
CA ASP A 34 -0.09 -11.36 -0.13
C ASP A 34 1.05 -10.33 -0.21
N LEU A 35 0.70 -9.04 -0.28
CA LEU A 35 1.69 -7.98 -0.34
C LEU A 35 2.50 -7.88 0.96
N ALA A 36 1.89 -8.07 2.13
CA ALA A 36 2.58 -8.04 3.42
C ALA A 36 3.58 -9.20 3.56
N VAL A 37 3.19 -10.41 3.16
CA VAL A 37 4.08 -11.58 3.10
C VAL A 37 5.33 -11.27 2.26
N ARG A 38 5.13 -10.72 1.06
CA ARG A 38 6.21 -10.40 0.14
C ARG A 38 7.08 -9.25 0.64
N ALA A 39 6.46 -8.21 1.20
CA ALA A 39 7.17 -7.06 1.76
C ALA A 39 8.11 -7.49 2.90
N LEU A 40 7.65 -8.36 3.81
CA LEU A 40 8.47 -8.92 4.89
C LEU A 40 9.61 -9.82 4.37
N ALA A 41 9.42 -10.48 3.24
CA ALA A 41 10.48 -11.21 2.53
C ALA A 41 11.49 -10.30 1.81
N GLY A 42 11.33 -8.97 1.88
CA GLY A 42 12.23 -7.98 1.27
C GLY A 42 11.83 -7.52 -0.14
N ASP A 43 10.60 -7.81 -0.59
CA ASP A 43 10.11 -7.34 -1.89
C ASP A 43 9.78 -5.83 -1.85
N GLU A 44 10.68 -5.01 -2.39
CA GLU A 44 10.52 -3.56 -2.47
C GLU A 44 9.29 -3.12 -3.28
N LEU A 45 8.90 -3.90 -4.30
CA LEU A 45 7.70 -3.60 -5.10
C LEU A 45 6.43 -3.84 -4.27
N ALA A 46 6.40 -4.88 -3.44
CA ALA A 46 5.29 -5.13 -2.53
C ALA A 46 5.15 -3.99 -1.50
N THR A 47 6.27 -3.58 -0.89
CA THR A 47 6.32 -2.42 0.01
C THR A 47 5.79 -1.15 -0.64
N ARG A 48 6.25 -0.84 -1.86
CA ARG A 48 5.74 0.30 -2.62
C ARG A 48 4.24 0.17 -2.89
N THR A 49 3.78 -1.00 -3.29
CA THR A 49 2.37 -1.23 -3.67
C THR A 49 1.45 -0.99 -2.48
N ILE A 50 1.79 -1.50 -1.29
CA ILE A 50 1.02 -1.23 -0.06
C ILE A 50 0.91 0.27 0.18
N ARG A 51 2.02 1.00 0.12
CA ARG A 51 2.05 2.46 0.32
C ARG A 51 1.20 3.21 -0.69
N VAL A 52 1.20 2.78 -1.95
CA VAL A 52 0.32 3.33 -3.01
C VAL A 52 -1.14 3.09 -2.69
N LEU A 53 -1.50 1.88 -2.25
CA LEU A 53 -2.88 1.50 -1.97
C LEU A 53 -3.47 2.26 -0.77
N VAL A 54 -2.68 2.54 0.27
CA VAL A 54 -3.14 3.29 1.46
C VAL A 54 -3.13 4.81 1.26
N LEU A 55 -2.34 5.31 0.30
CA LEU A 55 -2.14 6.75 0.08
C LEU A 55 -3.43 7.58 -0.13
N PRO A 56 -4.43 7.14 -0.92
CA PRO A 56 -5.67 7.90 -1.08
C PRO A 56 -6.38 8.14 0.26
N GLU A 57 -6.41 7.11 1.11
CA GLU A 57 -7.05 7.18 2.42
C GLU A 57 -6.25 8.05 3.39
N CYS A 58 -4.92 7.91 3.43
CA CYS A 58 -4.04 8.80 4.19
C CYS A 58 -4.23 10.28 3.78
N ARG A 59 -4.37 10.56 2.48
CA ARG A 59 -4.67 11.93 1.98
C ARG A 59 -6.03 12.42 2.42
N ARG A 60 -7.04 11.55 2.41
CA ARG A 60 -8.39 11.88 2.90
C ARG A 60 -8.38 12.21 4.40
N ILE A 61 -7.63 11.45 5.21
CA ILE A 61 -7.47 11.69 6.64
C ILE A 61 -6.70 12.99 6.91
N ALA A 62 -5.64 13.27 6.15
CA ALA A 62 -4.84 14.49 6.29
C ALA A 62 -5.53 15.75 5.76
N ALA A 63 -6.64 15.61 5.01
CA ALA A 63 -7.32 16.71 4.36
C ALA A 63 -7.67 17.84 5.37
N GLY A 64 -7.09 19.02 5.14
CA GLY A 64 -7.29 20.20 5.98
C GLY A 64 -6.53 20.20 7.32
N ARG A 65 -5.69 19.20 7.61
CA ARG A 65 -4.96 19.06 8.90
C ARG A 65 -3.44 19.04 8.79
N GLY A 66 -2.87 18.92 7.60
CA GLY A 66 -1.43 19.00 7.39
C GLY A 66 -1.02 18.79 5.94
N GLY A 67 0.14 19.35 5.57
CA GLY A 67 0.74 19.21 4.23
C GLY A 67 1.39 17.84 4.01
N ASP A 68 2.17 17.72 2.94
CA ASP A 68 2.74 16.45 2.44
C ASP A 68 3.49 15.62 3.49
N ASN A 69 4.13 16.26 4.48
CA ASN A 69 4.83 15.56 5.57
C ASN A 69 3.89 14.73 6.45
N LEU A 70 2.68 15.23 6.72
CA LEU A 70 1.69 14.47 7.49
C LEU A 70 1.21 13.25 6.71
N VAL A 71 0.99 13.42 5.39
CA VAL A 71 0.60 12.32 4.51
C VAL A 71 1.69 11.24 4.51
N ALA A 72 2.97 11.62 4.41
CA ALA A 72 4.07 10.67 4.46
C ALA A 72 4.09 9.87 5.77
N THR A 73 3.96 10.53 6.92
CA THR A 73 3.89 9.87 8.23
C THR A 73 2.69 8.94 8.36
N LEU A 74 1.52 9.33 7.85
CA LEU A 74 0.34 8.47 7.84
C LEU A 74 0.53 7.24 6.95
N VAL A 75 1.20 7.38 5.81
CA VAL A 75 1.49 6.26 4.91
C VAL A 75 2.47 5.29 5.55
N ASP A 76 3.52 5.77 6.22
CA ASP A 76 4.45 4.89 6.94
C ASP A 76 3.77 4.17 8.11
N ALA A 77 2.93 4.87 8.88
CA ALA A 77 2.15 4.23 9.94
C ALA A 77 1.16 3.19 9.40
N ALA A 78 0.41 3.52 8.34
CA ALA A 78 -0.53 2.60 7.71
C ALA A 78 0.16 1.37 7.11
N TYR A 79 1.37 1.53 6.56
CA TYR A 79 2.18 0.42 6.09
C TYR A 79 2.54 -0.54 7.24
N GLU A 80 3.04 -0.02 8.37
CA GLU A 80 3.36 -0.86 9.54
C GLU A 80 2.10 -1.55 10.09
N GLU A 81 0.97 -0.85 10.19
CA GLU A 81 -0.30 -1.44 10.63
C GLU A 81 -0.75 -2.60 9.72
N VAL A 82 -0.56 -2.50 8.40
CA VAL A 82 -0.84 -3.61 7.46
C VAL A 82 0.05 -4.81 7.72
N LEU A 83 1.35 -4.59 7.98
CA LEU A 83 2.26 -5.69 8.29
C LEU A 83 1.91 -6.37 9.62
N GLU A 84 1.60 -5.57 10.64
CA GLU A 84 1.22 -6.07 11.96
C GLU A 84 -0.09 -6.84 11.92
N TRP A 85 -1.10 -6.30 11.23
CA TRP A 85 -2.35 -7.00 10.96
C TRP A 85 -2.10 -8.36 10.30
N ALA A 86 -1.27 -8.41 9.24
CA ALA A 86 -0.99 -9.66 8.53
C ALA A 86 -0.30 -10.71 9.42
N VAL A 87 0.56 -10.28 10.35
CA VAL A 87 1.17 -11.18 11.35
C VAL A 87 0.14 -11.65 12.37
N LEU A 88 -0.72 -10.75 12.87
CA LEU A 88 -1.73 -11.07 13.88
C LEU A 88 -2.79 -12.05 13.36
N GLU A 89 -3.19 -11.91 12.09
CA GLU A 89 -4.12 -12.83 11.41
C GLU A 89 -3.45 -14.15 10.96
N GLY A 90 -2.15 -14.30 11.18
CA GLY A 90 -1.42 -15.53 10.87
C GLY A 90 -1.12 -15.75 9.38
N HIS A 91 -1.17 -14.69 8.56
CA HIS A 91 -0.78 -14.76 7.16
C HIS A 91 0.73 -14.87 6.95
N THR A 92 1.52 -14.40 7.93
CA THR A 92 2.98 -14.36 7.85
C THR A 92 3.62 -14.30 9.25
N THR A 93 4.95 -14.38 9.32
CA THR A 93 5.75 -14.21 10.55
C THR A 93 6.81 -13.12 10.36
N ARG A 94 7.09 -12.35 11.41
CA ARG A 94 8.16 -11.34 11.43
C ARG A 94 9.55 -11.95 11.60
#